data_AF-A0AA88VIU7-F1
#
_entry.id   AF-A0AA88VIU7-F1
#
_cell.length_a   1.000
_cell.length_b   1.000
_cell.length_c   1.000
_cell.angle_alpha   90.00
_cell.angle_beta   90.00
_cell.angle_gamma   90.00
#
_symmetry.space_group_name_H-M   'P 1'
#
loop_
_entity.id
_entity.type
_entity.pdbx_description
1 polymer ?
#
loop_
_entity_poly.entity_id
_entity_poly.type
_entity_poly.pdbx_seq_one_letter_code
_entity_poly.pdbx_strand_id
1 'polypeptide(L)'
;MVSAIQAVKHKLAKTYAELVQETGLTNIYVAQILKGQALLSLEAARMLRALLGLPEDLVLEMMEPPRRSYDPLLIQDPAIYRCKAVYL
;
A
#
# COMPACT_ATOMS: atom_id res chain seq x y z
N MET A 1 6.92 -7.33 -6.24
CA MET A 1 5.68 -6.77 -5.69
C MET A 1 5.52 -5.24 -5.73
N VAL A 2 6.12 -4.46 -4.80
CA VAL A 2 5.72 -3.05 -4.55
C VAL A 2 5.92 -2.11 -5.75
N SER A 3 7.00 -2.26 -6.52
CA SER A 3 7.25 -1.47 -7.72
C SER A 3 6.19 -1.70 -8.82
N ALA A 4 5.73 -2.95 -8.98
CA ALA A 4 4.68 -3.30 -9.94
C ALA A 4 3.32 -2.68 -9.55
N ILE A 5 2.99 -2.72 -8.25
CA ILE A 5 1.76 -2.10 -7.71
C ILE A 5 1.80 -0.58 -7.92
N GLN A 6 2.94 0.07 -7.65
CA GLN A 6 3.11 1.51 -7.87
C GLN A 6 3.01 1.88 -9.35
N ALA A 7 3.55 1.05 -10.26
CA ALA A 7 3.42 1.27 -11.69
C ALA A 7 1.96 1.19 -12.17
N VAL A 8 1.18 0.22 -11.68
CA VAL A 8 -0.25 0.11 -11.99
C VAL A 8 -1.01 1.33 -11.46
N LYS A 9 -0.75 1.75 -10.21
CA LYS A 9 -1.35 2.97 -9.66
C LYS A 9 -1.00 4.21 -10.49
N HIS A 10 0.27 4.35 -10.90
CA HIS A 10 0.71 5.50 -11.69
C HIS A 10 0.03 5.54 -13.06
N LYS A 11 -0.19 4.37 -13.69
CA LYS A 11 -0.95 4.28 -14.96
C LYS A 11 -2.41 4.70 -14.80
N LEU A 12 -3.02 4.40 -13.65
CA LEU A 12 -4.41 4.75 -13.36
C LEU A 12 -4.60 6.20 -12.92
N ALA A 13 -3.51 6.92 -12.60
CA ALA A 13 -3.49 8.31 -12.14
C ALA A 13 -4.43 8.64 -10.95
N LYS A 14 -4.90 7.61 -10.22
CA LYS A 14 -5.82 7.78 -9.08
C LYS A 14 -5.08 8.20 -7.81
N THR A 15 -5.66 9.16 -7.10
CA THR A 15 -5.21 9.60 -5.78
C THR A 15 -5.64 8.60 -4.70
N TYR A 16 -4.97 8.60 -3.54
CA TYR A 16 -5.40 7.73 -2.44
C TYR A 16 -6.80 8.08 -1.91
N ALA A 17 -7.22 9.34 -2.03
CA ALA A 17 -8.55 9.78 -1.61
C ALA A 17 -9.66 9.15 -2.47
N GLU A 18 -9.46 9.06 -3.78
CA GLU A 18 -10.40 8.41 -4.70
C GLU A 18 -10.48 6.91 -4.43
N LEU A 19 -9.34 6.25 -4.19
CA LEU A 19 -9.30 4.83 -3.83
C LEU A 19 -10.07 4.56 -2.53
N VAL A 20 -10.03 5.47 -1.56
CA VAL A 20 -10.77 5.37 -0.29
C VAL A 20 -12.28 5.49 -0.53
N GLN A 21 -12.72 6.42 -1.37
CA GLN A 21 -14.14 6.57 -1.70
C GLN A 21 -14.71 5.32 -2.38
N GLU A 22 -13.92 4.70 -3.27
CA GLU A 22 -14.36 3.52 -4.02
C GLU A 22 -14.27 2.21 -3.21
N THR A 23 -13.37 2.12 -2.23
CA THR A 23 -13.16 0.89 -1.43
C THR A 23 -13.80 0.92 -0.04
N GLY A 24 -14.15 2.10 0.48
CA GLY A 24 -14.61 2.26 1.87
C GLY A 24 -13.53 2.00 2.93
N LEU A 25 -12.28 1.75 2.52
CA LEU A 25 -11.15 1.49 3.40
C LEU A 25 -10.49 2.79 3.85
N THR A 26 -9.76 2.78 4.97
CA THR A 26 -9.04 3.99 5.42
C THR A 26 -7.87 4.32 4.51
N ASN A 27 -7.56 5.61 4.36
CA ASN A 27 -6.44 6.09 3.53
C ASN A 27 -5.11 5.45 3.95
N ILE A 28 -4.90 5.34 5.27
CA ILE A 28 -3.70 4.72 5.83
C ILE A 28 -3.64 3.24 5.45
N TYR A 29 -4.74 2.50 5.57
CA TYR A 29 -4.75 1.08 5.24
C TYR A 29 -4.50 0.82 3.75
N VAL A 30 -5.14 1.60 2.87
CA VAL A 30 -4.88 1.54 1.41
C VAL A 30 -3.42 1.85 1.09
N ALA A 31 -2.84 2.88 1.71
CA ALA A 31 -1.44 3.24 1.52
C ALA A 31 -0.48 2.15 2.04
N GLN A 32 -0.78 1.52 3.18
CA GLN A 32 0.01 0.44 3.76
C GLN A 32 -0.01 -0.81 2.89
N ILE A 33 -1.17 -1.20 2.37
CA ILE A 33 -1.33 -2.30 1.43
C ILE A 33 -0.48 -2.06 0.17
N LEU A 34 -0.61 -0.89 -0.45
CA LEU A 34 0.10 -0.58 -1.70
C LEU A 34 1.62 -0.47 -1.50
N LYS A 35 2.07 -0.24 -0.26
CA LYS A 35 3.48 -0.28 0.14
C LYS A 35 3.94 -1.67 0.61
N GLY A 36 3.07 -2.68 0.63
CA GLY A 36 3.39 -4.02 1.12
C GLY A 36 3.68 -4.08 2.62
N GLN A 37 3.08 -3.21 3.42
CA GLN A 37 3.29 -3.11 4.88
C GLN A 37 2.14 -3.71 5.70
N ALA A 38 1.00 -3.97 5.05
CA ALA A 38 -0.20 -4.56 5.65
C ALA A 38 -0.64 -5.79 4.86
N LEU A 39 -1.24 -6.76 5.57
CA LEU A 39 -1.82 -7.95 5.00
C LEU A 39 -3.17 -7.62 4.35
N LEU A 40 -3.42 -8.23 3.19
CA LEU A 40 -4.68 -8.12 2.48
C LEU A 40 -5.71 -9.12 3.01
N SER A 41 -6.90 -8.66 3.37
CA SER A 41 -8.05 -9.55 3.54
C SER A 41 -8.59 -9.99 2.18
N LEU A 42 -9.22 -11.17 2.11
CA LEU A 42 -9.79 -11.70 0.86
C LEU A 42 -10.81 -10.74 0.22
N GLU A 43 -11.57 -10.03 1.03
CA GLU A 43 -12.56 -9.04 0.57
C GLU A 43 -11.87 -7.80 -0.02
N ALA A 44 -10.86 -7.26 0.67
CA ALA A 44 -10.07 -6.14 0.17
C ALA A 44 -9.29 -6.51 -1.12
N ALA A 45 -8.83 -7.76 -1.22
CA ALA A 45 -8.16 -8.29 -2.41
C ALA A 45 -9.04 -8.23 -3.64
N ARG A 46 -10.31 -8.66 -3.53
CA ARG A 46 -11.28 -8.62 -4.62
C ARG A 46 -11.60 -7.18 -5.05
N MET A 47 -11.81 -6.29 -4.08
CA MET A 47 -12.09 -4.88 -4.36
C MET A 47 -10.91 -4.19 -5.07
N LEU A 48 -9.70 -4.35 -4.56
CA LEU A 48 -8.51 -3.75 -5.16
C LEU A 48 -8.21 -4.32 -6.55
N ARG A 49 -8.46 -5.62 -6.76
CA ARG A 49 -8.32 -6.23 -8.09
C ARG A 49 -9.31 -5.62 -9.09
N ALA A 50 -10.57 -5.47 -8.71
CA ALA A 50 -11.59 -4.87 -9.55
C ALA A 50 -11.27 -3.39 -9.89
N LEU A 51 -10.72 -2.67 -8.91
CA LEU A 51 -10.43 -1.24 -9.01
C LEU A 51 -9.16 -0.92 -9.82
N LEU A 52 -8.11 -1.71 -9.61
CA LEU A 52 -6.76 -1.45 -10.14
C LEU A 52 -6.39 -2.40 -11.29
N GLY A 53 -7.21 -3.42 -11.59
CA GLY A 53 -6.92 -4.40 -12.63
C GLY A 53 -5.65 -5.21 -12.37
N LEU A 54 -5.36 -5.51 -11.10
CA LEU A 54 -4.14 -6.23 -10.72
C LEU A 54 -4.18 -7.70 -11.20
N PRO A 55 -3.05 -8.26 -11.66
CA PRO A 55 -2.97 -9.68 -12.00
C PRO A 55 -3.14 -10.55 -10.74
N GLU A 56 -3.72 -11.73 -10.91
CA GLU A 56 -4.07 -12.63 -9.81
C GLU A 56 -2.84 -13.08 -9.00
N ASP A 57 -1.73 -13.36 -9.68
CA ASP A 57 -0.46 -13.73 -9.04
C ASP A 57 0.05 -12.66 -8.07
N LEU A 58 -0.12 -11.38 -8.43
CA LEU A 58 0.29 -10.25 -7.59
C LEU A 58 -0.63 -10.08 -6.39
N VAL A 59 -1.92 -10.37 -6.55
CA VAL A 59 -2.88 -10.36 -5.44
C VAL A 59 -2.58 -11.48 -4.45
N LEU A 60 -2.21 -12.67 -4.95
CA LEU A 60 -1.79 -13.79 -4.10
C LEU A 60 -0.52 -13.44 -3.33
N GLU A 61 0.47 -12.81 -3.96
CA GLU A 61 1.69 -12.32 -3.29
C GLU A 61 1.36 -11.30 -2.17
N MET A 62 0.35 -10.45 -2.39
CA MET A 62 -0.12 -9.46 -1.39
C MET A 62 -0.94 -10.08 -0.24
N MET A 63 -1.47 -11.28 -0.41
CA MET A 63 -2.18 -12.04 0.62
C MET A 63 -1.22 -12.83 1.53
N GLU A 64 0.06 -12.92 1.20
CA GLU A 64 1.06 -13.46 2.11
C GLU A 64 1.41 -12.42 3.20
N PRO A 65 1.69 -12.86 4.45
CA PRO A 65 2.16 -11.97 5.50
C PRO A 65 3.38 -11.16 5.03
N PRO A 66 3.28 -9.83 4.97
CA PRO A 66 4.37 -9.03 4.44
C PRO A 66 5.57 -9.11 5.37
N ARG A 67 6.75 -9.35 4.80
CA ARG A 67 8.01 -9.03 5.49
C ARG A 67 8.08 -7.51 5.57
N ARG A 68 7.73 -6.96 6.73
CA ARG A 68 7.88 -5.52 7.01
C ARG A 68 9.36 -5.16 6.97
N SER A 69 9.86 -4.89 5.77
CA SER A 69 11.22 -4.45 5.54
C SER A 69 11.31 -2.96 5.88
N TYR A 70 12.25 -2.64 6.76
CA TYR A 70 12.62 -1.27 7.06
C TYR A 70 13.85 -0.91 6.22
N ASP A 71 13.73 0.07 5.34
CA ASP A 71 14.90 0.67 4.70
C ASP A 71 15.62 1.54 5.74
N PRO A 72 16.89 1.24 6.12
CA PRO A 72 17.61 2.02 7.11
C PRO A 72 17.80 3.49 6.72
N LEU A 73 17.80 3.82 5.43
CA LEU A 73 17.92 5.18 4.93
C LEU A 73 16.61 5.96 5.06
N LEU A 74 15.48 5.27 5.17
CA LEU A 74 14.15 5.89 5.33
C LEU A 74 14.06 6.75 6.60
N ILE A 75 14.87 6.44 7.62
CA ILE A 75 14.96 7.25 8.84
C ILE A 75 15.50 8.66 8.62
N GLN A 76 16.25 8.85 7.52
CA GLN A 76 16.88 10.12 7.17
C GLN A 76 15.89 11.05 6.46
N ASP A 77 14.75 10.54 6.00
CA ASP A 77 13.71 11.38 5.41
C ASP A 77 13.20 12.38 6.47
N PRO A 78 13.23 13.71 6.19
CA PRO A 78 12.83 14.71 7.17
C PRO A 78 11.38 14.57 7.66
N ALA A 79 10.45 14.07 6.84
CA ALA A 79 9.07 13.86 7.27
C ALA A 79 8.97 12.68 8.25
N ILE A 80 9.74 11.61 8.02
CA ILE A 80 9.77 10.43 8.90
C ILE A 80 10.57 10.70 10.18
N TYR A 81 11.71 11.38 10.08
CA TYR A 81 12.53 11.76 11.23
C TYR A 81 11.76 12.63 12.23
N ARG A 82 10.94 13.59 11.73
CA ARG A 82 10.07 14.42 12.57
C ARG A 82 9.06 13.58 13.37
N CYS A 83 8.46 12.56 12.76
CA CYS A 83 7.57 11.65 13.48
C CYS A 83 8.29 10.82 14.55
N LYS A 84 9.56 10.47 14.33
CA LYS A 84 10.36 9.73 15.33
C LYS A 84 10.72 10.61 16.54
N ALA A 85 11.11 11.87 16.31
CA ALA A 85 11.57 12.77 17.36
C ALA A 85 10.51 13.11 18.42
N VAL A 86 9.23 12.84 18.14
CA VAL A 86 8.11 13.04 19.09
C VAL A 86 8.06 11.94 20.17
N TYR A 87 8.76 10.82 19.98
CA TYR A 87 8.73 9.65 20.88
C TYR A 87 10.05 9.40 21.63
N LEU A 88 10.93 10.41 21.70
CA LEU A 88 12.15 10.43 22.53
C LEU A 88 12.12 11.65 23.45
#